data_AF-A0A939ULD2-F1
#
_entry.id   AF-A0A939ULD2-F1
#
_cell.length_a   1.000
_cell.length_b   1.000
_cell.length_c   1.000
_cell.angle_alpha   90.00
_cell.angle_beta   90.00
_cell.angle_gamma   90.00
#
_symmetry.space_group_name_H-M   'P 1'
#
loop_
_entity.id
_entity.type
_entity.pdbx_description
1 polymer ?
#
loop_
_entity_poly.entity_id
_entity_poly.type
_entity_poly.pdbx_seq_one_letter_code
_entity_poly.pdbx_strand_id
1 'polypeptide(L)'
;ACPTSRRVQVLQACKEAGIPTVVWLAPLLPFINDTQENIDGIIDYCVRAGVRAIIAFGIGLTLREGNREYFYASLDRAAARDQRFVGLKERYQKTYGLSYNVASPNSRLLWERLCRLCKDNNIMLGVESVFKWIEEFPDKDPEQPELF
;
A
#
# COMPACT_ATOMS: atom_id res chain seq x y z
N ALA A 1 11.21 1.48 -13.27
CA ALA A 1 10.33 1.58 -12.07
C ALA A 1 11.18 2.04 -10.88
N CYS A 2 10.63 2.86 -9.99
CA CYS A 2 11.32 3.29 -8.76
C CYS A 2 11.24 2.16 -7.71
N PRO A 3 12.36 1.61 -7.22
CA PRO A 3 12.35 0.53 -6.24
C PRO A 3 11.94 1.02 -4.85
N THR A 4 11.44 0.11 -4.00
CA THR A 4 11.00 0.42 -2.63
C THR A 4 12.09 1.11 -1.82
N SER A 5 13.35 0.67 -1.94
CA SER A 5 14.50 1.27 -1.23
C SER A 5 14.68 2.76 -1.53
N ARG A 6 14.45 3.20 -2.78
CA ARG A 6 14.51 4.62 -3.15
C ARG A 6 13.37 5.42 -2.53
N ARG A 7 12.17 4.83 -2.39
CA ARG A 7 11.05 5.49 -1.68
C ARG A 7 11.35 5.65 -0.19
N VAL A 8 11.96 4.66 0.44
CA VAL A 8 12.39 4.74 1.85
C VAL A 8 13.44 5.84 2.05
N GLN A 9 14.40 5.99 1.13
CA GLN A 9 15.38 7.07 1.19
C GLN A 9 14.72 8.46 1.15
N VAL A 10 13.64 8.63 0.37
CA VAL A 10 12.87 9.88 0.36
C VAL A 10 12.20 10.11 1.71
N LEU A 11 11.59 9.09 2.31
CA LEU A 11 10.99 9.21 3.65
C LEU A 11 12.03 9.61 4.71
N GLN A 12 13.24 9.04 4.64
CA GLN A 12 14.35 9.40 5.53
C GLN A 12 14.80 10.86 5.33
N ALA A 13 14.93 11.31 4.08
CA ALA A 13 15.27 12.71 3.80
C ALA A 13 14.17 13.68 4.30
N CYS A 14 12.89 13.32 4.16
CA CYS A 14 11.79 14.10 4.74
C CYS A 14 11.90 14.19 6.27
N LYS A 15 12.22 13.07 6.94
CA LYS A 15 12.46 13.06 8.39
C LYS A 15 13.60 13.99 8.80
N GLU A 16 14.74 13.94 8.08
CA GLU A 16 15.89 14.83 8.33
C GLU A 16 15.53 16.31 8.14
N ALA A 17 14.64 16.61 7.19
CA ALA A 17 14.12 17.95 6.94
C ALA A 17 12.99 18.38 7.89
N GLY A 18 12.56 17.52 8.83
CA GLY A 18 11.44 17.80 9.73
C GLY A 18 10.07 17.78 9.06
N ILE A 19 9.95 17.19 7.86
CA ILE A 19 8.71 17.09 7.09
C ILE A 19 7.99 15.81 7.49
N PRO A 20 6.78 15.88 8.08
CA PRO A 20 6.02 14.68 8.44
C PRO A 20 5.53 13.96 7.18
N THR A 21 5.52 12.63 7.22
CA THR A 21 5.13 11.81 6.08
C THR A 21 4.00 10.85 6.41
N VAL A 22 3.16 10.60 5.41
CA VAL A 22 2.12 9.58 5.43
C VAL A 22 2.40 8.58 4.31
N VAL A 23 2.31 7.29 4.61
CA VAL A 23 2.48 6.22 3.62
C VAL A 23 1.13 5.66 3.20
N TRP A 24 0.87 5.65 1.90
CA TRP A 24 -0.27 4.93 1.32
C TRP A 24 0.13 3.48 1.01
N LEU A 25 -0.36 2.55 1.83
CA LEU A 25 -0.07 1.12 1.73
C LEU A 25 -1.20 0.38 0.99
N ALA A 26 -1.22 0.51 -0.33
CA ALA A 26 -2.08 -0.28 -1.22
C ALA A 26 -1.54 -0.25 -2.67
N PRO A 27 -1.75 -1.30 -3.48
CA PRO A 27 -2.39 -2.57 -3.13
C PRO A 27 -1.43 -3.58 -2.48
N LEU A 28 -2.00 -4.55 -1.75
CA LEU A 28 -1.35 -5.81 -1.38
C LEU A 28 -1.97 -6.93 -2.23
N LEU A 29 -1.18 -7.44 -3.16
CA LEU A 29 -1.58 -8.35 -4.21
C LEU A 29 -1.64 -9.80 -3.69
N PRO A 30 -2.80 -10.46 -3.76
CA PRO A 30 -2.94 -11.84 -3.31
C PRO A 30 -1.95 -12.81 -3.97
N PHE A 31 -1.36 -13.69 -3.18
CA PHE A 31 -0.36 -14.67 -3.59
C PHE A 31 0.98 -14.11 -4.10
N ILE A 32 1.17 -12.79 -4.09
CA ILE A 32 2.40 -12.14 -4.61
C ILE A 32 3.17 -11.48 -3.48
N ASN A 33 2.53 -10.57 -2.76
CA ASN A 33 3.19 -9.80 -1.70
C ASN A 33 2.34 -9.69 -0.42
N ASP A 34 1.23 -10.41 -0.33
CA ASP A 34 0.35 -10.51 0.84
C ASP A 34 0.89 -11.50 1.88
N THR A 35 2.11 -11.24 2.37
CA THR A 35 2.74 -12.05 3.41
C THR A 35 2.97 -11.23 4.68
N GLN A 36 3.08 -11.90 5.82
CA GLN A 36 3.38 -11.21 7.09
C GLN A 36 4.76 -10.57 7.04
N GLU A 37 5.74 -11.23 6.44
CA GLU A 37 7.11 -10.74 6.30
C GLU A 37 7.17 -9.43 5.53
N ASN A 38 6.35 -9.27 4.48
CA ASN A 38 6.28 -8.02 3.73
C ASN A 38 5.63 -6.90 4.55
N ILE A 39 4.57 -7.18 5.32
CA ILE A 39 3.95 -6.20 6.21
C ILE A 39 4.97 -5.76 7.26
N ASP A 40 5.58 -6.72 7.96
CA ASP A 40 6.57 -6.49 8.99
C ASP A 40 7.73 -5.64 8.45
N GLY A 41 8.27 -5.98 7.27
CA GLY A 41 9.35 -5.23 6.63
C GLY A 41 8.96 -3.81 6.21
N ILE A 42 7.74 -3.62 5.67
CA ILE A 42 7.26 -2.28 5.30
C ILE A 42 7.08 -1.42 6.55
N ILE A 43 6.54 -1.97 7.64
CA ILE A 43 6.40 -1.22 8.89
C ILE A 43 7.76 -0.92 9.51
N ASP A 44 8.73 -1.83 9.50
CA ASP A 44 10.10 -1.54 9.93
C ASP A 44 10.69 -0.32 9.20
N TYR A 45 10.53 -0.27 7.86
CA TYR A 45 10.96 0.89 7.10
C TYR A 45 10.25 2.17 7.53
N CYS A 46 8.94 2.12 7.77
CA CYS A 46 8.15 3.26 8.21
C CYS A 46 8.62 3.77 9.59
N VAL A 47 8.87 2.86 10.53
CA VAL A 47 9.39 3.18 11.87
C VAL A 47 10.75 3.86 11.78
N ARG A 48 11.69 3.27 11.04
CA ARG A 48 13.03 3.83 10.87
C ARG A 48 13.00 5.20 10.22
N ALA A 49 12.12 5.38 9.22
CA ALA A 49 11.91 6.64 8.52
C ALA A 49 11.03 7.64 9.28
N GLY A 50 10.53 7.32 10.49
CA GLY A 50 9.72 8.25 11.28
C GLY A 50 8.40 8.63 10.63
N VAL A 51 7.80 7.71 9.86
CA VAL A 51 6.50 7.92 9.23
C VAL A 51 5.44 8.15 10.30
N ARG A 52 4.63 9.19 10.11
CA ARG A 52 3.61 9.59 11.10
C ARG A 52 2.37 8.73 11.02
N ALA A 53 1.97 8.38 9.80
CA ALA A 53 0.74 7.63 9.58
C ALA A 53 0.78 6.75 8.33
N ILE A 54 -0.10 5.76 8.31
CA ILE A 54 -0.33 4.87 7.19
C ILE A 54 -1.81 4.91 6.80
N ILE A 55 -2.07 5.05 5.51
CA ILE A 55 -3.39 4.85 4.92
C ILE A 55 -3.40 3.49 4.23
N ALA A 56 -4.35 2.63 4.59
CA ALA A 56 -4.58 1.34 3.95
C ALA A 56 -6.09 1.07 3.86
N PHE A 57 -6.52 0.41 2.79
CA PHE A 57 -7.94 0.15 2.48
C PHE A 57 -8.30 -1.34 2.61
N GLY A 58 -7.53 -2.07 3.41
CA GLY A 58 -7.56 -3.54 3.49
C GLY A 58 -6.43 -4.21 2.71
N ILE A 59 -6.49 -5.53 2.62
CA ILE A 59 -5.46 -6.36 2.00
C ILE A 59 -6.00 -6.92 0.68
N GLY A 60 -5.62 -6.29 -0.42
CA GLY A 60 -6.09 -6.67 -1.73
C GLY A 60 -5.87 -5.60 -2.78
N LEU A 61 -6.60 -5.76 -3.87
CA LEU A 61 -6.71 -4.78 -4.95
C LEU A 61 -8.13 -4.75 -5.50
N THR A 62 -8.41 -3.72 -6.29
CA THR A 62 -9.60 -3.69 -7.13
C THR A 62 -9.21 -3.97 -8.58
N LEU A 63 -9.90 -4.91 -9.22
CA LEU A 63 -9.72 -5.23 -10.64
C LEU A 63 -10.97 -4.83 -11.41
N ARG A 64 -10.89 -3.65 -12.04
CA ARG A 64 -11.88 -3.13 -12.99
C ARG A 64 -11.78 -3.82 -14.34
N GLU A 65 -12.87 -3.80 -15.09
CA GLU A 65 -12.83 -4.07 -16.53
C GLU A 65 -11.80 -3.15 -17.21
N GLY A 66 -11.05 -3.67 -18.18
CA GLY A 66 -9.89 -3.04 -18.81
C GLY A 66 -8.60 -3.24 -18.00
N ASN A 67 -8.62 -2.94 -16.70
CA ASN A 67 -7.45 -3.13 -15.83
C ASN A 67 -7.14 -4.61 -15.59
N ARG A 68 -8.16 -5.47 -15.54
CA ARG A 68 -8.03 -6.90 -15.29
C ARG A 68 -7.25 -7.60 -16.39
N GLU A 69 -7.56 -7.30 -17.64
CA GLU A 69 -6.92 -7.87 -18.83
C GLU A 69 -5.44 -7.50 -18.86
N TYR A 70 -5.13 -6.23 -18.56
CA TYR A 70 -3.75 -5.76 -18.45
C TYR A 70 -3.01 -6.42 -17.28
N PHE A 71 -3.66 -6.57 -16.12
CA PHE A 71 -3.09 -7.25 -14.96
C PHE A 71 -2.74 -8.70 -15.28
N TYR A 72 -3.65 -9.45 -15.88
CA TYR A 72 -3.42 -10.84 -16.28
C TYR A 72 -2.33 -10.99 -17.34
N ALA A 73 -2.30 -10.11 -18.35
CA ALA A 73 -1.19 -10.08 -19.31
C ALA A 73 0.16 -9.74 -18.65
N SER A 74 0.15 -8.95 -17.56
CA SER A 74 1.34 -8.66 -16.78
C SER A 74 1.82 -9.88 -15.99
N LEU A 75 0.90 -10.68 -15.45
CA LEU A 75 1.25 -11.96 -14.81
C LEU A 75 1.88 -12.94 -15.80
N ASP A 76 1.33 -13.04 -17.02
CA ASP A 76 1.91 -13.88 -18.09
C ASP A 76 3.33 -13.43 -18.44
N ARG A 77 3.54 -12.11 -18.61
CA ARG A 77 4.88 -11.56 -18.86
C ARG A 77 5.85 -11.79 -17.71
N ALA A 78 5.37 -11.74 -16.47
CA ALA A 78 6.18 -12.01 -15.29
C ALA A 78 6.54 -13.49 -15.20
N ALA A 79 5.61 -14.40 -15.50
CA ALA A 79 5.82 -15.84 -15.52
C ALA A 79 6.90 -16.27 -16.52
N ALA A 80 7.02 -15.57 -17.66
CA ALA A 80 8.09 -15.80 -18.64
C ALA A 80 9.50 -15.47 -18.11
N ARG A 81 9.61 -14.72 -17.02
CA ARG A 81 10.88 -14.25 -16.44
C ARG A 81 11.18 -14.85 -15.08
N ASP A 82 10.15 -15.23 -14.34
CA ASP A 82 10.24 -15.65 -12.94
C ASP A 82 9.22 -16.75 -12.65
N GLN A 83 9.74 -17.91 -12.23
CA GLN A 83 8.94 -19.11 -11.95
C GLN A 83 7.88 -18.89 -10.87
N ARG A 84 8.06 -17.91 -9.97
CA ARG A 84 7.08 -17.60 -8.91
C ARG A 84 5.73 -17.12 -9.46
N PHE A 85 5.69 -16.65 -10.70
CA PHE A 85 4.48 -16.13 -11.35
C PHE A 85 3.80 -17.15 -12.28
N VAL A 86 4.41 -18.31 -12.54
CA VAL A 86 3.84 -19.34 -13.42
C VAL A 86 2.54 -19.89 -12.81
N GLY A 87 1.48 -19.98 -13.62
CA GLY A 87 0.16 -20.46 -13.19
C GLY A 87 -0.65 -19.46 -12.35
N LEU A 88 -0.11 -18.26 -12.12
CA LEU A 88 -0.71 -17.31 -11.20
C LEU A 88 -1.98 -16.67 -11.79
N LYS A 89 -2.00 -16.40 -13.09
CA LYS A 89 -3.19 -15.89 -13.79
C LYS A 89 -4.37 -16.84 -13.64
N GLU A 90 -4.16 -18.14 -13.88
CA GLU A 90 -5.16 -19.19 -13.78
C GLU A 90 -5.67 -19.28 -12.33
N ARG A 91 -4.76 -19.19 -11.35
CA ARG A 91 -5.13 -19.15 -9.93
C ARG A 91 -6.01 -17.95 -9.60
N TYR A 92 -5.68 -16.75 -10.09
CA TYR A 92 -6.51 -15.56 -9.90
C TYR A 92 -7.89 -15.73 -10.54
N GLN A 93 -7.96 -16.19 -11.79
CA GLN A 93 -9.23 -16.42 -12.50
C GLN A 93 -10.11 -17.44 -11.79
N LYS A 94 -9.54 -18.55 -11.31
CA LYS A 94 -10.27 -19.58 -10.55
C LYS A 94 -10.77 -19.07 -9.19
N THR A 95 -9.98 -18.23 -8.52
CA THR A 95 -10.30 -17.76 -7.16
C THR A 95 -11.31 -16.61 -7.18
N TYR A 96 -11.16 -15.68 -8.12
CA TYR A 96 -11.87 -14.39 -8.10
C TYR A 96 -12.80 -14.19 -9.30
N GLY A 97 -12.72 -14.98 -10.36
CA GLY A 97 -13.53 -14.80 -11.57
C GLY A 97 -13.48 -13.35 -12.09
N LEU A 98 -14.66 -12.72 -12.13
CA LEU A 98 -14.85 -11.32 -12.53
C LEU A 98 -15.12 -10.38 -11.34
N SER A 99 -14.82 -10.79 -10.11
CA SER A 99 -14.98 -9.94 -8.93
C SER A 99 -14.20 -8.64 -9.05
N TYR A 100 -14.84 -7.54 -8.66
CA TYR A 100 -14.22 -6.23 -8.60
C TYR A 100 -13.24 -6.12 -7.42
N ASN A 101 -13.67 -6.58 -6.23
CA ASN A 101 -12.83 -6.61 -5.04
C ASN A 101 -12.08 -7.94 -4.97
N VAL A 102 -10.75 -7.87 -5.00
CA VAL A 102 -9.85 -9.03 -4.99
C VAL A 102 -9.06 -9.00 -3.69
N ALA A 103 -9.65 -9.57 -2.65
CA ALA A 103 -9.06 -9.63 -1.31
C ALA A 103 -8.07 -10.79 -1.17
N SER A 104 -7.03 -10.61 -0.36
CA SER A 104 -6.14 -11.71 0.02
C SER A 104 -6.92 -12.77 0.82
N PRO A 105 -6.69 -14.07 0.61
CA PRO A 105 -7.26 -15.11 1.49
C PRO A 105 -6.83 -14.94 2.96
N ASN A 106 -5.69 -14.27 3.19
CA ASN A 106 -5.13 -14.02 4.52
C ASN A 106 -5.50 -12.63 5.06
N SER A 107 -6.47 -11.93 4.45
CA SER A 107 -6.76 -10.52 4.73
C SER A 107 -6.96 -10.22 6.21
N ARG A 108 -7.72 -11.05 6.92
CA ARG A 108 -7.98 -10.86 8.35
C ARG A 108 -6.69 -10.88 9.18
N LEU A 109 -5.88 -11.93 9.00
CA LEU A 109 -4.62 -12.10 9.73
C LEU A 109 -3.64 -10.96 9.46
N LEU A 110 -3.51 -10.60 8.18
CA LEU A 110 -2.59 -9.56 7.72
C LEU A 110 -3.05 -8.17 8.18
N TRP A 111 -4.35 -7.90 8.18
CA TRP A 111 -4.90 -6.65 8.71
C TRP A 111 -4.70 -6.54 10.22
N GLU A 112 -4.97 -7.61 10.98
CA GLU A 112 -4.71 -7.66 12.42
C GLU A 112 -3.23 -7.42 12.73
N ARG A 113 -2.32 -8.01 11.93
CA ARG A 113 -0.88 -7.80 12.05
C ARG A 113 -0.48 -6.34 11.80
N LEU A 114 -0.99 -5.74 10.72
CA LEU A 114 -0.78 -4.33 10.39
C LEU A 114 -1.25 -3.41 11.51
N CYS A 115 -2.49 -3.58 11.98
CA CYS A 115 -3.06 -2.80 13.07
C CYS A 115 -2.22 -2.88 14.35
N ARG A 116 -1.79 -4.10 14.72
CA ARG A 116 -0.94 -4.31 15.90
C ARG A 116 0.40 -3.61 15.77
N LEU A 117 1.09 -3.80 14.64
CA LEU A 117 2.39 -3.16 14.39
C LEU A 117 2.30 -1.63 14.40
N CYS A 118 1.28 -1.05 13.76
CA CYS A 118 1.07 0.38 13.78
C CYS A 118 0.85 0.89 15.21
N LYS A 119 0.00 0.20 15.98
CA LYS A 119 -0.26 0.55 17.39
C LYS A 119 1.00 0.48 18.25
N ASP A 120 1.74 -0.62 18.17
CA ASP A 120 2.95 -0.87 18.98
C ASP A 120 4.06 0.16 18.69
N ASN A 121 4.07 0.73 17.47
CA ASN A 121 5.06 1.71 17.04
C ASN A 121 4.54 3.16 17.00
N ASN A 122 3.34 3.42 17.55
CA ASN A 122 2.71 4.75 17.54
C ASN A 122 2.53 5.36 16.14
N ILE A 123 2.30 4.52 15.12
CA ILE A 123 1.96 4.94 13.76
C ILE A 123 0.44 5.00 13.67
N MET A 124 -0.09 6.17 13.29
CA MET A 124 -1.52 6.33 13.06
C MET A 124 -1.96 5.51 11.83
N LEU A 125 -3.10 4.82 11.90
CA LEU A 125 -3.59 3.97 10.82
C LEU A 125 -5.02 4.36 10.42
N GLY A 126 -5.24 4.55 9.12
CA GLY A 126 -6.56 4.73 8.55
C GLY A 126 -6.85 6.16 8.09
N VAL A 127 -7.77 6.27 7.14
CA VAL A 127 -8.13 7.53 6.48
C VAL A 127 -8.63 8.56 7.49
N GLU A 128 -9.62 8.21 8.31
CA GLU A 128 -10.25 9.16 9.24
C GLU A 128 -9.25 9.79 10.20
N SER A 129 -8.37 8.99 10.80
CA SER A 129 -7.36 9.51 11.73
C SER A 129 -6.37 10.42 11.01
N VAL A 130 -5.93 10.05 9.80
CA VAL A 130 -4.98 10.84 9.03
C VAL A 130 -5.59 12.18 8.60
N PHE A 131 -6.82 12.18 8.10
CA PHE A 131 -7.49 13.42 7.68
C PHE A 131 -7.74 14.34 8.88
N LYS A 132 -8.17 13.79 10.02
CA LYS A 132 -8.28 14.56 11.27
C LYS A 132 -6.95 15.17 11.70
N TRP A 133 -5.83 14.45 11.55
CA TRP A 133 -4.51 15.00 11.83
C TRP A 133 -4.08 16.09 10.83
N ILE A 134 -4.46 15.96 9.56
CA ILE A 134 -4.21 16.99 8.54
C ILE A 134 -4.97 18.28 8.88
N GLU A 135 -6.18 18.19 9.42
CA GLU A 135 -6.97 19.34 9.87
C GLU A 135 -6.33 20.10 11.05
N GLU A 136 -5.37 19.52 11.77
CA GLU A 136 -4.63 20.21 12.85
C GLU A 136 -3.56 21.18 12.29
N PHE A 137 -3.18 21.05 11.02
CA PHE A 137 -2.25 21.99 10.42
C PHE A 137 -2.95 23.33 10.24
N PRO A 138 -2.30 24.45 10.60
CA PRO A 138 -2.90 25.76 10.40
C PRO A 138 -3.19 25.94 8.91
N ASP A 139 -4.44 26.28 8.59
CA ASP A 139 -4.80 26.81 7.28
C ASP A 139 -3.97 28.07 7.05
N LYS A 140 -2.82 27.90 6.41
CA LYS A 140 -2.24 28.99 5.64
C LYS A 140 -3.12 29.03 4.42
N ASP A 141 -4.15 29.87 4.48
CA ASP A 141 -5.04 30.22 3.38
C ASP A 141 -4.24 30.19 2.08
N PRO A 142 -4.28 29.08 1.32
CA PRO A 142 -3.71 29.11 0.00
C PRO A 142 -4.75 29.88 -0.75
N GLU A 143 -4.51 31.16 -1.03
CA GLU A 143 -5.21 31.87 -2.10
C GLU A 143 -5.29 30.86 -3.25
N GLN A 144 -6.47 30.26 -3.43
CA GLN A 144 -6.70 29.35 -4.52
C GLN A 144 -6.36 30.21 -5.73
N PRO A 145 -5.33 29.88 -6.52
CA PRO A 145 -5.03 30.69 -7.69
C PRO A 145 -6.32 30.71 -8.48
N GLU A 146 -6.91 31.89 -8.65
CA GLU A 146 -8.14 32.01 -9.43
C GLU A 146 -7.81 31.38 -10.77
N LEU A 147 -8.56 30.32 -11.10
CA LEU A 147 -8.70 29.95 -12.50
C LEU A 147 -9.44 31.15 -13.06
N PHE A 148 -8.70 32.05 -13.73
CA PHE A 148 -9.05 33.31 -14.43
C PHE A 148 -8.31 34.53 -13.89
#